data_AF-A0AAV0QYV9-F1
#
_entry.id   AF-A0AAV0QYV9-F1
#
_cell.length_a   1.000
_cell.length_b   1.000
_cell.length_c   1.000
_cell.angle_alpha   90.00
_cell.angle_beta   90.00
_cell.angle_gamma   90.00
#
_symmetry.space_group_name_H-M   'P 1'
#
loop_
_entity.id
_entity.type
_entity.pdbx_description
1 polymer ?
#
loop_
_entity_poly.entity_id
_entity_poly.type
_entity_poly.pdbx_seq_one_letter_code
_entity_poly.pdbx_strand_id
1 'polypeptide(L)'
;MEDESIRQLLNYSDAPGGIRRQLLRLSSCCFIIPSYSHKDPIVSRNLIPGSDLSVTHRLHKLSVSISTQIRSLFSRKQMEASSVDSQADSSLLKEFYIPTYVLVPESEAVNVPDVPQCPVLVFINSKSGGQLGGDLLVTYRSVLNDSQVFDLGVETPDKVLRRIYMNIERLKSGGDEFAAKIQEKLKIIVAGGDGTAGWLLGVVCDLKFPHPPPIATVPLGTGNNLPFAFGWGKKNPGTDRQSVISFLKEVMKAKEMKIDNWHILMRMKTPKDGSCDPIAPLELPHSLHAVHRVSSSDEFNMEGYTTFRGGFWNYFSLGMDAQVSYAFHSERKLHPEKFKNQLSNQSTYAKLGCTQGWFCASVFQSDSRIASLAKVKVMKRLGHWEDLTISNGQDFCFSCNRFPSD
;
A
#
# COMPACT_ATOMS: atom_id res chain seq x y z
N MET A 1 8.22 29.08 -29.03
CA MET A 1 7.20 28.04 -29.28
C MET A 1 7.29 27.09 -28.11
N GLU A 2 6.59 27.43 -27.02
CA GLU A 2 6.52 26.59 -25.82
C GLU A 2 5.59 25.42 -26.10
N ASP A 3 6.09 24.24 -25.80
CA ASP A 3 5.61 22.94 -26.26
C ASP A 3 4.23 22.59 -25.69
N GLU A 4 3.28 22.27 -26.59
CA GLU A 4 1.89 21.89 -26.33
C GLU A 4 1.76 20.66 -25.41
N SER A 5 2.83 19.87 -25.27
CA SER A 5 2.93 18.69 -24.41
C SER A 5 3.00 19.04 -22.91
N ILE A 6 3.62 20.17 -22.52
CA ILE A 6 3.71 20.61 -21.12
C ILE A 6 2.37 21.15 -20.62
N ARG A 7 1.55 21.74 -21.51
CA ARG A 7 0.21 22.25 -21.16
C ARG A 7 -0.77 21.15 -20.78
N GLN A 8 -0.62 19.91 -21.29
CA GLN A 8 -1.53 18.80 -20.93
C GLN A 8 -1.32 18.29 -19.50
N LEU A 9 -0.13 18.43 -18.93
CA LEU A 9 0.16 18.06 -17.54
C LEU A 9 -0.28 19.14 -16.53
N LEU A 10 -0.31 20.41 -16.94
CA LEU A 10 -0.63 21.55 -16.06
C LEU A 10 -2.10 22.00 -16.10
N ASN A 11 -2.86 21.74 -17.17
CA ASN A 11 -4.24 22.23 -17.34
C ASN A 11 -5.37 21.30 -16.84
N TYR A 12 -5.11 20.37 -15.91
CA TYR A 12 -6.19 19.53 -15.38
C TYR A 12 -7.01 20.17 -14.24
N SER A 13 -6.65 21.40 -13.87
CA SER A 13 -7.40 22.26 -12.94
C SER A 13 -7.90 23.47 -13.73
N ASP A 14 -9.22 23.63 -13.76
CA ASP A 14 -9.98 24.74 -14.38
C ASP A 14 -10.24 24.69 -15.90
N ALA A 15 -11.29 23.94 -16.28
CA ALA A 15 -12.06 24.23 -17.49
C ALA A 15 -13.57 24.14 -17.17
N PRO A 16 -14.35 25.23 -17.33
CA PRO A 16 -15.79 25.25 -17.09
C PRO A 16 -16.56 24.74 -18.32
N GLY A 17 -17.66 24.00 -18.08
CA GLY A 17 -18.64 23.73 -19.12
C GLY A 17 -18.22 22.70 -20.17
N GLY A 18 -18.09 21.44 -19.74
CA GLY A 18 -18.03 20.31 -20.66
C GLY A 18 -18.61 19.11 -19.96
N ILE A 19 -19.71 18.58 -20.49
CA ILE A 19 -20.37 17.35 -20.05
C ILE A 19 -19.32 16.23 -20.09
N ARG A 20 -18.61 16.04 -18.97
CA ARG A 20 -17.71 14.92 -18.79
C ARG A 20 -18.64 13.71 -18.69
N ARG A 21 -18.73 12.98 -19.79
CA ARG A 21 -18.90 11.53 -19.78
C ARG A 21 -17.79 10.96 -18.87
N GLN A 22 -17.97 11.05 -17.55
CA GLN A 22 -17.35 10.18 -16.56
C GLN A 22 -18.01 8.81 -16.73
N LEU A 23 -17.84 8.21 -17.91
CA LEU A 23 -17.87 6.77 -18.01
C LEU A 23 -16.70 6.30 -17.16
N LEU A 24 -17.04 5.54 -16.12
CA LEU A 24 -16.14 4.69 -15.35
C LEU A 24 -15.10 4.04 -16.27
N ARG A 25 -13.96 4.67 -16.48
CA ARG A 25 -12.73 3.92 -16.75
C ARG A 25 -12.28 3.44 -15.38
N LEU A 26 -12.33 2.12 -15.19
CA LEU A 26 -11.53 1.44 -14.19
C LEU A 26 -10.12 2.04 -14.28
N SER A 27 -9.71 2.79 -13.26
CA SER A 27 -8.31 3.19 -13.16
C SER A 27 -7.55 1.92 -12.79
N SER A 28 -7.08 1.20 -13.79
CA SER A 28 -6.27 0.01 -13.59
C SER A 28 -4.92 0.46 -13.04
N CYS A 29 -4.74 0.35 -11.73
CA CYS A 29 -3.41 0.38 -11.14
C CYS A 29 -2.76 -1.01 -11.41
N CYS A 30 -1.49 -1.06 -11.80
CA CYS A 30 -0.75 -2.31 -11.97
C CYS A 30 -0.07 -2.70 -10.66
N PHE A 31 -0.10 -3.99 -10.33
CA PHE A 31 0.57 -4.59 -9.18
C PHE A 31 1.56 -5.62 -9.62
N ILE A 32 2.41 -6.04 -8.69
CA ILE A 32 3.27 -7.20 -8.90
C ILE A 32 2.95 -8.26 -7.84
N ILE A 33 2.87 -9.52 -8.27
CA ILE A 33 2.69 -10.70 -7.42
C ILE A 33 3.95 -11.57 -7.41
N PRO A 34 4.38 -12.12 -6.27
CA PRO A 34 5.53 -13.03 -6.22
C PRO A 34 5.35 -14.25 -7.14
N SER A 35 6.41 -14.66 -7.83
CA SER A 35 6.36 -15.71 -8.87
C SER A 35 5.93 -17.09 -8.34
N TYR A 36 6.03 -17.32 -7.03
CA TYR A 36 5.68 -18.59 -6.37
C TYR A 36 4.20 -18.69 -5.97
N SER A 37 3.35 -17.70 -6.26
CA SER A 37 1.96 -17.64 -5.79
C SER A 37 0.99 -18.62 -6.49
N HIS A 38 1.46 -19.58 -7.30
CA HIS A 38 0.63 -20.56 -8.01
C HIS A 38 0.26 -21.82 -7.18
N LYS A 39 0.21 -21.77 -5.85
CA LYS A 39 -0.30 -22.89 -5.05
C LYS A 39 -1.69 -22.60 -4.49
N ASP A 40 -2.67 -23.16 -5.19
CA ASP A 40 -4.07 -23.46 -4.86
C ASP A 40 -5.03 -22.31 -4.49
N PRO A 41 -6.30 -22.37 -4.97
CA PRO A 41 -7.32 -21.38 -4.65
C PRO A 41 -7.63 -21.36 -3.15
N ILE A 42 -7.58 -20.15 -2.60
CA ILE A 42 -7.73 -19.82 -1.19
C ILE A 42 -9.13 -20.25 -0.70
N VAL A 43 -9.22 -21.39 -0.02
CA VAL A 43 -10.37 -21.73 0.82
C VAL A 43 -10.21 -21.02 2.16
N SER A 44 -11.07 -20.04 2.42
CA SER A 44 -11.21 -19.38 3.72
C SER A 44 -11.61 -20.41 4.79
N ARG A 45 -10.64 -20.96 5.53
CA ARG A 45 -10.90 -21.68 6.79
C ARG A 45 -10.61 -20.75 7.96
N ASN A 46 -11.66 -20.46 8.72
CA ASN A 46 -11.59 -19.86 10.06
C ASN A 46 -10.67 -20.72 10.94
N LEU A 47 -9.64 -20.11 11.53
CA LEU A 47 -8.75 -20.79 12.49
C LEU A 47 -8.69 -20.00 13.79
N ILE A 48 -9.25 -20.63 14.83
CA ILE A 48 -9.07 -20.35 16.26
C ILE A 48 -7.71 -20.96 16.67
N PRO A 49 -6.82 -20.26 17.41
CA PRO A 49 -5.55 -20.84 17.84
C PRO A 49 -5.66 -21.56 19.19
N GLY A 50 -5.25 -22.82 19.22
CA GLY A 50 -4.92 -23.61 20.41
C GLY A 50 -3.41 -23.89 20.48
N SER A 51 -2.92 -23.99 21.71
CA SER A 51 -1.54 -24.20 22.21
C SER A 51 -0.82 -25.47 21.74
N ASP A 52 0.52 -25.48 21.65
CA ASP A 52 1.41 -25.92 22.75
C ASP A 52 2.92 -25.96 22.39
N LEU A 53 3.76 -25.90 23.43
CA LEU A 53 5.23 -25.81 23.44
C LEU A 53 5.88 -27.10 23.98
N SER A 54 7.02 -27.57 23.43
CA SER A 54 8.09 -28.30 24.18
C SER A 54 9.29 -28.60 23.24
N VAL A 55 10.47 -27.98 23.44
CA VAL A 55 11.66 -28.40 24.22
C VAL A 55 12.32 -29.71 23.75
N THR A 56 13.52 -29.63 23.18
CA THR A 56 14.56 -30.68 23.29
C THR A 56 15.96 -30.07 23.37
N HIS A 57 16.82 -30.67 24.20
CA HIS A 57 18.20 -30.27 24.47
C HIS A 57 19.10 -31.51 24.55
N ARG A 58 20.39 -31.30 24.30
CA ARG A 58 21.57 -32.19 24.37
C ARG A 58 21.89 -32.99 23.11
N LEU A 59 23.08 -32.72 22.56
CA LEU A 59 24.26 -33.56 22.75
C LEU A 59 25.52 -32.72 22.52
N HIS A 60 26.41 -32.71 23.51
CA HIS A 60 27.73 -32.09 23.47
C HIS A 60 28.75 -33.14 23.92
N LYS A 61 29.68 -33.51 23.03
CA LYS A 61 31.09 -33.88 23.31
C LYS A 61 31.67 -34.66 22.13
N LEU A 62 32.53 -34.01 21.34
CA LEU A 62 33.76 -34.63 20.83
C LEU A 62 34.76 -33.59 20.32
N SER A 63 35.97 -33.68 20.91
CA SER A 63 37.29 -33.28 20.40
C SER A 63 37.67 -31.79 20.28
N VAL A 64 38.56 -31.35 21.18
CA VAL A 64 39.18 -30.02 21.20
C VAL A 64 40.39 -29.88 20.25
N SER A 65 40.96 -30.95 19.70
CA SER A 65 42.17 -30.83 18.85
C SER A 65 41.88 -30.63 17.35
N ILE A 66 40.64 -30.90 16.90
CA ILE A 66 40.19 -30.65 15.51
C ILE A 66 39.67 -29.20 15.36
N SER A 67 39.46 -28.49 16.48
CA SER A 67 38.71 -27.23 16.54
C SER A 67 39.44 -26.04 15.90
N THR A 68 40.77 -25.98 15.94
CA THR A 68 41.54 -24.82 15.45
C THR A 68 41.70 -24.85 13.92
N GLN A 69 41.98 -26.02 13.34
CA GLN A 69 42.06 -26.18 11.88
C GLN A 69 40.69 -26.06 11.22
N ILE A 70 39.64 -26.67 11.80
CA ILE A 70 38.26 -26.49 11.34
C ILE A 70 37.84 -25.02 11.44
N ARG A 71 38.10 -24.32 12.56
CA ARG A 71 37.76 -22.89 12.67
C ARG A 71 38.48 -22.03 11.64
N SER A 72 39.74 -22.31 11.34
CA SER A 72 40.49 -21.55 10.33
C SER A 72 39.95 -21.78 8.91
N LEU A 73 39.59 -23.03 8.56
CA LEU A 73 39.00 -23.37 7.27
C LEU A 73 37.56 -22.88 7.15
N PHE A 74 36.77 -22.92 8.23
CA PHE A 74 35.43 -22.32 8.27
C PHE A 74 35.49 -20.80 8.19
N SER A 75 36.43 -20.15 8.86
CA SER A 75 36.60 -18.68 8.78
C SER A 75 37.05 -18.26 7.38
N ARG A 76 37.96 -19.02 6.75
CA ARG A 76 38.41 -18.75 5.38
C ARG A 76 37.30 -19.01 4.36
N LYS A 77 36.52 -20.09 4.51
CA LYS A 77 35.31 -20.34 3.70
C LYS A 77 34.20 -19.32 3.95
N GLN A 78 34.05 -18.79 5.17
CA GLN A 78 33.11 -17.70 5.48
C GLN A 78 33.56 -16.39 4.83
N MET A 79 34.86 -16.07 4.88
CA MET A 79 35.42 -14.88 4.22
C MET A 79 35.29 -14.99 2.70
N GLU A 80 35.64 -16.13 2.11
CA GLU A 80 35.49 -16.39 0.67
C GLU A 80 34.00 -16.36 0.26
N ALA A 81 33.10 -17.04 1.00
CA ALA A 81 31.66 -16.98 0.75
C ALA A 81 31.12 -15.55 0.89
N SER A 82 31.55 -14.79 1.91
CA SER A 82 31.13 -13.39 2.10
C SER A 82 31.64 -12.48 0.98
N SER A 83 32.83 -12.73 0.43
CA SER A 83 33.38 -11.94 -0.68
C SER A 83 32.67 -12.22 -2.01
N VAL A 84 32.28 -13.47 -2.24
CA VAL A 84 31.49 -13.89 -3.41
C VAL A 84 30.05 -13.40 -3.31
N ASP A 85 29.43 -13.49 -2.13
CA ASP A 85 28.07 -12.98 -1.88
C ASP A 85 28.03 -11.44 -2.02
N SER A 86 29.07 -10.75 -1.55
CA SER A 86 29.20 -9.29 -1.70
C SER A 86 29.34 -8.85 -3.17
N GLN A 87 30.08 -9.59 -3.99
CA GLN A 87 30.18 -9.29 -5.43
C GLN A 87 28.87 -9.61 -6.18
N ALA A 88 28.22 -10.73 -5.86
CA ALA A 88 26.93 -11.11 -6.45
C ALA A 88 25.81 -10.15 -6.07
N ASP A 89 25.81 -9.65 -4.83
CA ASP A 89 24.85 -8.64 -4.40
C ASP A 89 25.16 -7.27 -5.02
N SER A 90 26.43 -6.91 -5.20
CA SER A 90 26.79 -5.67 -5.90
C SER A 90 26.34 -5.69 -7.36
N SER A 91 26.51 -6.80 -8.08
CA SER A 91 26.03 -6.91 -9.48
C SER A 91 24.51 -6.87 -9.55
N LEU A 92 23.83 -7.55 -8.63
CA LEU A 92 22.37 -7.52 -8.53
C LEU A 92 21.83 -6.11 -8.24
N LEU A 93 22.42 -5.36 -7.30
CA LEU A 93 21.92 -4.04 -6.92
C LEU A 93 21.95 -3.02 -8.08
N LYS A 94 22.81 -3.23 -9.08
CA LYS A 94 22.81 -2.42 -10.31
C LYS A 94 21.51 -2.56 -11.11
N GLU A 95 20.82 -3.69 -11.01
CA GLU A 95 19.54 -3.93 -11.68
C GLU A 95 18.38 -3.09 -11.13
N PHE A 96 18.60 -2.42 -10.00
CA PHE A 96 17.61 -1.59 -9.31
C PHE A 96 17.96 -0.10 -9.31
N TYR A 97 19.19 0.24 -9.71
CA TYR A 97 19.76 1.57 -9.54
C TYR A 97 19.18 2.59 -10.52
N ILE A 98 18.75 3.73 -10.02
CA ILE A 98 18.34 4.88 -10.86
C ILE A 98 19.32 6.04 -10.60
N PRO A 99 19.95 6.59 -11.64
CA PRO A 99 20.84 7.74 -11.50
C PRO A 99 20.11 8.97 -10.96
N THR A 100 20.80 9.75 -10.11
CA THR A 100 20.21 10.92 -9.44
C THR A 100 19.61 11.94 -10.40
N TYR A 101 20.24 12.19 -11.56
CA TYR A 101 19.76 13.15 -12.56
C TYR A 101 18.38 12.81 -13.14
N VAL A 102 17.99 11.53 -13.12
CA VAL A 102 16.65 11.09 -13.54
C VAL A 102 15.61 11.46 -12.49
N LEU A 103 15.97 11.45 -11.21
CA LEU A 103 15.05 11.65 -10.08
C LEU A 103 14.99 13.09 -9.58
N VAL A 104 16.12 13.81 -9.68
CA VAL A 104 16.31 15.15 -9.17
C VAL A 104 16.61 16.08 -10.35
N PRO A 105 15.73 17.06 -10.64
CA PRO A 105 15.98 18.07 -11.67
C PRO A 105 17.33 18.76 -11.46
N GLU A 106 17.95 19.21 -12.55
CA GLU A 106 19.19 20.02 -12.56
C GLU A 106 20.44 19.34 -11.98
N SER A 107 20.36 18.06 -11.59
CA SER A 107 21.55 17.30 -11.19
C SER A 107 22.41 16.93 -12.40
N GLU A 108 23.73 16.83 -12.19
CA GLU A 108 24.68 16.50 -13.25
C GLU A 108 24.38 15.13 -13.88
N ALA A 109 24.31 15.11 -15.22
CA ALA A 109 24.10 13.88 -15.97
C ALA A 109 25.31 12.95 -15.81
N VAL A 110 25.05 11.71 -15.41
CA VAL A 110 26.08 10.67 -15.29
C VAL A 110 25.87 9.67 -16.40
N ASN A 111 26.93 9.36 -17.14
CA ASN A 111 26.87 8.37 -18.20
C ASN A 111 26.87 6.96 -17.58
N VAL A 112 25.71 6.31 -17.58
CA VAL A 112 25.54 4.92 -17.10
C VAL A 112 25.30 4.03 -18.31
N PRO A 113 26.16 3.03 -18.56
CA PRO A 113 26.17 2.31 -19.84
C PRO A 113 24.94 1.44 -20.06
N ASP A 114 24.39 0.86 -18.98
CA ASP A 114 23.30 -0.12 -19.07
C ASP A 114 22.06 0.34 -18.30
N VAL A 115 20.89 0.21 -18.94
CA VAL A 115 19.61 0.46 -18.28
C VAL A 115 19.28 -0.72 -17.35
N PRO A 116 19.01 -0.47 -16.05
CA PRO A 116 18.61 -1.52 -15.11
C PRO A 116 17.39 -2.30 -15.60
N GLN A 117 17.33 -3.61 -15.32
CA GLN A 117 16.14 -4.40 -15.67
C GLN A 117 14.92 -4.09 -14.78
N CYS A 118 15.15 -3.63 -13.54
CA CYS A 118 14.11 -3.45 -12.55
C CYS A 118 14.35 -2.17 -11.70
N PRO A 119 14.40 -0.96 -12.29
CA PRO A 119 14.54 0.27 -11.53
C PRO A 119 13.39 0.43 -10.53
N VAL A 120 13.70 0.77 -9.28
CA VAL A 120 12.70 0.88 -8.20
C VAL A 120 12.69 2.25 -7.53
N LEU A 121 11.49 2.72 -7.19
CA LEU A 121 11.29 3.75 -6.16
C LEU A 121 10.75 3.09 -4.90
N VAL A 122 11.26 3.48 -3.74
CA VAL A 122 10.86 2.91 -2.45
C VAL A 122 10.23 3.98 -1.58
N PHE A 123 8.97 3.79 -1.22
CA PHE A 123 8.21 4.67 -0.32
C PHE A 123 8.01 3.97 1.02
N ILE A 124 8.49 4.56 2.11
CA ILE A 124 8.48 3.94 3.43
C ILE A 124 7.78 4.87 4.41
N ASN A 125 6.82 4.35 5.16
CA ASN A 125 6.31 5.05 6.33
C ASN A 125 7.19 4.68 7.54
N SER A 126 8.14 5.55 7.90
CA SER A 126 9.11 5.29 8.97
C SER A 126 8.47 4.99 10.34
N LYS A 127 7.24 5.47 10.58
CA LYS A 127 6.49 5.24 11.82
C LYS A 127 5.74 3.89 11.84
N SER A 128 5.67 3.17 10.72
CA SER A 128 4.97 1.87 10.66
C SER A 128 5.76 0.74 11.32
N GLY A 129 5.04 -0.29 11.77
CA GLY A 129 5.62 -1.53 12.28
C GLY A 129 6.35 -1.41 13.62
N GLY A 130 6.08 -0.38 14.42
CA GLY A 130 6.76 -0.23 15.71
C GLY A 130 8.25 0.12 15.56
N GLN A 131 8.58 1.03 14.63
CA GLN A 131 9.93 1.46 14.22
C GLN A 131 10.64 0.59 13.17
N LEU A 132 10.07 -0.55 12.77
CA LEU A 132 10.60 -1.34 11.64
C LEU A 132 10.67 -0.53 10.34
N GLY A 133 9.77 0.44 10.14
CA GLY A 133 9.84 1.37 9.01
C GLY A 133 11.09 2.25 9.03
N GLY A 134 11.52 2.72 10.19
CA GLY A 134 12.75 3.50 10.35
C GLY A 134 13.99 2.67 10.01
N ASP A 135 14.05 1.44 10.51
CA ASP A 135 15.15 0.52 10.20
C ASP A 135 15.21 0.20 8.70
N LEU A 136 14.06 -0.09 8.08
CA LEU A 136 13.99 -0.30 6.64
C LEU A 136 14.42 0.92 5.84
N LEU A 137 14.07 2.13 6.27
CA LEU A 137 14.48 3.36 5.61
C LEU A 137 16.00 3.46 5.54
N VAL A 138 16.68 3.21 6.67
CA VAL A 138 18.14 3.19 6.75
C VAL A 138 18.72 2.08 5.87
N THR A 139 18.18 0.87 5.93
CA THR A 139 18.70 -0.26 5.16
C THR A 139 18.52 -0.05 3.66
N TYR A 140 17.35 0.41 3.18
CA TYR A 140 17.11 0.70 1.77
C TYR A 140 18.05 1.79 1.24
N ARG A 141 18.32 2.84 2.03
CA ARG A 141 19.31 3.87 1.70
C ARG A 141 20.75 3.35 1.66
N SER A 142 21.06 2.30 2.43
CA SER A 142 22.36 1.63 2.36
C SER A 142 22.54 0.68 1.16
N VAL A 143 21.45 0.29 0.48
CA VAL A 143 21.49 -0.64 -0.67
C VAL A 143 21.19 0.04 -2.01
N LEU A 144 20.44 1.14 -2.03
CA LEU A 144 20.03 1.86 -3.23
C LEU A 144 20.54 3.31 -3.20
N ASN A 145 20.37 4.05 -4.30
CA ASN A 145 20.57 5.50 -4.29
C ASN A 145 19.62 6.15 -3.28
N ASP A 146 20.12 7.03 -2.41
CA ASP A 146 19.32 7.77 -1.44
C ASP A 146 18.13 8.51 -2.08
N SER A 147 18.32 8.98 -3.32
CA SER A 147 17.27 9.67 -4.10
C SER A 147 16.16 8.74 -4.58
N GLN A 148 16.29 7.42 -4.44
CA GLN A 148 15.25 6.43 -4.74
C GLN A 148 14.39 6.07 -3.52
N VAL A 149 14.75 6.53 -2.31
CA VAL A 149 14.14 6.06 -1.05
C VAL A 149 13.52 7.23 -0.28
N PHE A 150 12.19 7.26 -0.27
CA PHE A 150 11.37 8.34 0.27
C PHE A 150 10.70 7.96 1.59
N ASP A 151 10.85 8.82 2.60
CA ASP A 151 10.06 8.73 3.83
C ASP A 151 8.74 9.47 3.64
N LEU A 152 7.63 8.72 3.72
CA LEU A 152 6.27 9.23 3.62
C LEU A 152 5.87 10.13 4.80
N GLY A 153 6.62 10.09 5.90
CA GLY A 153 6.49 11.04 7.00
C GLY A 153 7.09 12.42 6.71
N VAL A 154 7.92 12.53 5.66
CA VAL A 154 8.63 13.76 5.28
C VAL A 154 8.02 14.39 4.03
N GLU A 155 7.78 13.60 2.99
CA GLU A 155 7.22 14.08 1.73
C GLU A 155 6.08 13.17 1.25
N THR A 156 5.03 13.77 0.69
CA THR A 156 3.86 13.03 0.20
C THR A 156 4.15 12.37 -1.15
N PRO A 157 3.57 11.18 -1.43
CA PRO A 157 3.89 10.44 -2.64
C PRO A 157 3.43 11.16 -3.92
N ASP A 158 2.39 11.99 -3.85
CA ASP A 158 1.94 12.78 -5.00
C ASP A 158 2.98 13.81 -5.43
N LYS A 159 3.63 14.49 -4.48
CA LYS A 159 4.69 15.47 -4.76
C LYS A 159 5.92 14.80 -5.35
N VAL A 160 6.34 13.70 -4.73
CA VAL A 160 7.48 12.89 -5.20
C VAL A 160 7.24 12.39 -6.62
N LEU A 161 6.11 11.72 -6.86
CA LEU A 161 5.81 11.12 -8.16
C LEU A 161 5.63 12.19 -9.24
N ARG A 162 4.96 13.31 -8.96
CA ARG A 162 4.85 14.44 -9.90
C ARG A 162 6.23 14.98 -10.27
N ARG A 163 7.08 15.26 -9.28
CA ARG A 163 8.45 15.76 -9.51
C ARG A 163 9.24 14.83 -10.42
N ILE A 164 9.27 13.54 -10.10
CA ILE A 164 10.05 12.54 -10.85
C ILE A 164 9.51 12.40 -12.26
N TYR A 165 8.20 12.22 -12.45
CA TYR A 165 7.63 12.03 -13.78
C TYR A 165 7.73 13.29 -14.65
N MET A 166 7.58 14.48 -14.08
CA MET A 166 7.83 15.73 -14.80
C MET A 166 9.29 15.85 -15.26
N ASN A 167 10.24 15.46 -14.40
CA ASN A 167 11.66 15.48 -14.78
C ASN A 167 11.97 14.44 -15.87
N ILE A 168 11.43 13.22 -15.75
CA ILE A 168 11.56 12.19 -16.77
C ILE A 168 10.99 12.67 -18.11
N GLU A 169 9.81 13.30 -18.13
CA GLU A 169 9.22 13.81 -19.36
C GLU A 169 10.09 14.92 -19.97
N ARG A 170 10.60 15.84 -19.15
CA ARG A 170 11.56 16.87 -19.61
C ARG A 170 12.82 16.24 -20.23
N LEU A 171 13.37 15.20 -19.61
CA LEU A 171 14.55 14.49 -20.12
C LEU A 171 14.23 13.79 -21.45
N LYS A 172 13.07 13.15 -21.57
CA LYS A 172 12.60 12.53 -22.81
C LYS A 172 12.44 13.53 -23.95
N SER A 173 11.83 14.69 -23.69
CA SER A 173 11.75 15.78 -24.67
C SER A 173 13.13 16.31 -25.08
N GLY A 174 14.12 16.21 -24.18
CA GLY A 174 15.52 16.52 -24.45
C GLY A 174 16.31 15.42 -25.18
N GLY A 175 15.68 14.31 -25.56
CA GLY A 175 16.31 13.20 -26.28
C GLY A 175 17.00 12.15 -25.40
N ASP A 176 16.76 12.15 -24.08
CA ASP A 176 17.31 11.15 -23.17
C ASP A 176 16.51 9.83 -23.24
N GLU A 177 16.98 8.91 -24.10
CA GLU A 177 16.41 7.56 -24.22
C GLU A 177 16.58 6.72 -22.94
N PHE A 178 17.61 6.99 -22.12
CA PHE A 178 17.84 6.26 -20.89
C PHE A 178 16.69 6.52 -19.91
N ALA A 179 16.32 7.79 -19.72
CA ALA A 179 15.19 8.19 -18.88
C ALA A 179 13.86 7.58 -19.37
N ALA A 180 13.64 7.49 -20.68
CA ALA A 180 12.48 6.81 -21.26
C ALA A 180 12.41 5.34 -20.84
N LYS A 181 13.52 4.60 -21.00
CA LYS A 181 13.60 3.18 -20.65
C LYS A 181 13.50 2.93 -19.15
N ILE A 182 13.99 3.86 -18.31
CA ILE A 182 13.77 3.82 -16.86
C ILE A 182 12.28 3.88 -16.55
N GLN A 183 11.55 4.83 -17.16
CA GLN A 183 10.10 4.98 -16.95
C GLN A 183 9.33 3.70 -17.30
N GLU A 184 9.68 3.07 -18.42
CA GLU A 184 9.01 1.86 -18.91
C GLU A 184 9.19 0.66 -17.98
N LYS A 185 10.35 0.54 -17.32
CA LYS A 185 10.68 -0.58 -16.43
C LYS A 185 10.45 -0.28 -14.95
N LEU A 186 10.00 0.93 -14.62
CA LEU A 186 9.90 1.43 -13.25
C LEU A 186 8.90 0.61 -12.43
N LYS A 187 9.35 0.14 -11.27
CA LYS A 187 8.52 -0.49 -10.24
C LYS A 187 8.53 0.36 -8.98
N ILE A 188 7.50 0.20 -8.17
CA ILE A 188 7.37 0.90 -6.89
C ILE A 188 7.29 -0.11 -5.76
N ILE A 189 8.01 0.13 -4.68
CA ILE A 189 7.90 -0.61 -3.42
C ILE A 189 7.29 0.34 -2.39
N VAL A 190 6.27 -0.13 -1.66
CA VAL A 190 5.69 0.61 -0.53
C VAL A 190 5.78 -0.19 0.75
N ALA A 191 6.41 0.36 1.78
CA ALA A 191 6.53 -0.25 3.10
C ALA A 191 5.67 0.47 4.13
N GLY A 192 4.69 -0.23 4.68
CA GLY A 192 3.72 0.34 5.61
C GLY A 192 2.58 -0.62 5.95
N GLY A 193 1.54 -0.11 6.60
CA GLY A 193 0.28 -0.83 6.75
C GLY A 193 -0.64 -0.65 5.53
N ASP A 194 -1.83 -1.26 5.58
CA ASP A 194 -2.82 -1.19 4.49
C ASP A 194 -3.19 0.25 4.09
N GLY A 195 -3.28 1.17 5.06
CA GLY A 195 -3.54 2.59 4.78
C GLY A 195 -2.41 3.29 4.02
N THR A 196 -1.15 2.92 4.26
CA THR A 196 0.01 3.46 3.53
C THR A 196 0.06 2.93 2.10
N ALA A 197 -0.19 1.63 1.92
CA ALA A 197 -0.31 1.05 0.57
C ALA A 197 -1.50 1.67 -0.19
N GLY A 198 -2.68 1.77 0.44
CA GLY A 198 -3.87 2.41 -0.10
C GLY A 198 -3.67 3.87 -0.50
N TRP A 199 -2.90 4.63 0.28
CA TRP A 199 -2.55 6.00 -0.05
C TRP A 199 -1.76 6.09 -1.36
N LEU A 200 -0.68 5.33 -1.49
CA LEU A 200 0.14 5.35 -2.70
C LEU A 200 -0.64 4.92 -3.93
N LEU A 201 -1.53 3.94 -3.76
CA LEU A 201 -2.43 3.47 -4.82
C LEU A 201 -3.43 4.52 -5.27
N GLY A 202 -4.03 5.24 -4.32
CA GLY A 202 -4.87 6.40 -4.61
C GLY A 202 -4.13 7.43 -5.44
N VAL A 203 -2.92 7.80 -5.01
CA VAL A 203 -2.08 8.76 -5.73
C VAL A 203 -1.76 8.29 -7.15
N VAL A 204 -1.30 7.05 -7.36
CA VAL A 204 -0.98 6.55 -8.69
C VAL A 204 -2.21 6.55 -9.61
N CYS A 205 -3.36 6.14 -9.09
CA CYS A 205 -4.60 6.14 -9.84
C CYS A 205 -5.11 7.59 -10.14
N ASP A 206 -4.89 8.55 -9.24
CA ASP A 206 -5.25 9.97 -9.45
C ASP A 206 -4.32 10.70 -10.42
N LEU A 207 -3.04 10.33 -10.46
CA LEU A 207 -2.05 10.90 -11.38
C LEU A 207 -2.25 10.45 -12.83
N LYS A 208 -3.01 9.36 -13.08
CA LYS A 208 -3.41 8.88 -14.41
C LYS A 208 -2.25 8.76 -15.40
N PHE A 209 -1.14 8.20 -14.93
CA PHE A 209 -0.01 7.91 -15.80
C PHE A 209 -0.45 7.03 -16.98
N PRO A 210 0.03 7.30 -18.22
CA PRO A 210 -0.27 6.45 -19.37
C PRO A 210 0.10 4.98 -19.15
N HIS A 211 1.23 4.76 -18.45
CA HIS A 211 1.73 3.47 -18.01
C HIS A 211 2.01 3.57 -16.51
N PRO A 212 1.06 3.20 -15.64
CA PRO A 212 1.26 3.26 -14.19
C PRO A 212 2.28 2.19 -13.77
N PRO A 213 3.28 2.54 -12.94
CA PRO A 213 4.31 1.61 -12.52
C PRO A 213 3.71 0.54 -11.60
N PRO A 214 4.10 -0.73 -11.75
CA PRO A 214 3.62 -1.79 -10.87
C PRO A 214 4.08 -1.60 -9.42
N ILE A 215 3.19 -1.88 -8.45
CA ILE A 215 3.47 -1.69 -7.01
C ILE A 215 3.63 -3.04 -6.29
N ALA A 216 4.70 -3.15 -5.49
CA ALA A 216 4.95 -4.20 -4.51
C ALA A 216 4.81 -3.65 -3.09
N THR A 217 4.31 -4.46 -2.16
CA THR A 217 3.98 -4.01 -0.80
C THR A 217 4.77 -4.77 0.25
N VAL A 218 5.46 -4.06 1.14
CA VAL A 218 6.16 -4.60 2.31
C VAL A 218 5.27 -4.46 3.54
N PRO A 219 4.81 -5.57 4.15
CA PRO A 219 3.86 -5.56 5.25
C PRO A 219 4.48 -5.09 6.58
N LEU A 220 4.18 -3.86 6.99
CA LEU A 220 4.59 -3.28 8.30
C LEU A 220 3.41 -2.99 9.23
N GLY A 221 2.18 -3.25 8.81
CA GLY A 221 0.97 -3.04 9.61
C GLY A 221 0.63 -4.21 10.53
N THR A 222 -0.49 -4.07 11.25
CA THR A 222 -1.04 -5.14 12.09
C THR A 222 -1.85 -6.16 11.29
N GLY A 223 -2.74 -5.69 10.40
CA GLY A 223 -3.62 -6.54 9.57
C GLY A 223 -2.93 -7.06 8.32
N ASN A 224 -2.30 -6.16 7.55
CA ASN A 224 -1.59 -6.46 6.28
C ASN A 224 -2.45 -7.26 5.31
N ASN A 225 -3.71 -6.86 5.19
CA ASN A 225 -4.67 -7.53 4.32
C ASN A 225 -4.33 -7.31 2.84
N LEU A 226 -3.89 -6.12 2.45
CA LEU A 226 -3.50 -5.81 1.07
C LEU A 226 -2.24 -6.60 0.64
N PRO A 227 -1.11 -6.53 1.37
CA PRO A 227 0.06 -7.35 1.03
C PRO A 227 -0.26 -8.85 0.96
N PHE A 228 -1.10 -9.34 1.87
CA PHE A 228 -1.53 -10.74 1.85
C PHE A 228 -2.38 -11.08 0.62
N ALA A 229 -3.36 -10.25 0.28
CA ALA A 229 -4.22 -10.46 -0.90
C ALA A 229 -3.43 -10.44 -2.22
N PHE A 230 -2.31 -9.71 -2.27
CA PHE A 230 -1.40 -9.66 -3.42
C PHE A 230 -0.22 -10.65 -3.34
N GLY A 231 -0.24 -11.59 -2.38
CA GLY A 231 0.74 -12.67 -2.31
C GLY A 231 2.07 -12.31 -1.62
N TRP A 232 2.24 -11.10 -1.10
CA TRP A 232 3.44 -10.66 -0.36
C TRP A 232 3.46 -11.11 1.11
N GLY A 233 2.40 -11.76 1.57
CA GLY A 233 2.29 -12.28 2.94
C GLY A 233 1.90 -11.25 3.99
N LYS A 234 1.75 -11.72 5.25
CA LYS A 234 1.29 -10.90 6.39
C LYS A 234 2.39 -10.35 7.29
N LYS A 235 3.61 -10.86 7.16
CA LYS A 235 4.74 -10.57 8.04
C LYS A 235 5.85 -9.89 7.24
N ASN A 236 6.49 -8.90 7.86
CA ASN A 236 7.66 -8.26 7.28
C ASN A 236 8.76 -9.30 7.00
N PRO A 237 9.37 -9.35 5.81
CA PRO A 237 10.48 -10.27 5.49
C PRO A 237 11.75 -10.02 6.32
N GLY A 238 11.85 -8.88 7.01
CA GLY A 238 12.99 -8.49 7.84
C GLY A 238 13.41 -7.05 7.52
N THR A 239 14.29 -6.48 8.34
CA THR A 239 14.78 -5.10 8.18
C THR A 239 16.28 -5.01 7.91
N ASP A 240 17.00 -6.13 8.06
CA ASP A 240 18.42 -6.21 7.76
C ASP A 240 18.70 -6.22 6.26
N ARG A 241 19.98 -5.99 5.93
CA ARG A 241 20.45 -5.90 4.54
C ARG A 241 20.09 -7.13 3.72
N GLN A 242 20.23 -8.34 4.26
CA GLN A 242 19.99 -9.56 3.50
C GLN A 242 18.51 -9.73 3.18
N SER A 243 17.64 -9.44 4.15
CA SER A 243 16.19 -9.46 3.93
C SER A 243 15.75 -8.44 2.87
N VAL A 244 16.32 -7.22 2.86
CA VAL A 244 16.03 -6.21 1.84
C VAL A 244 16.51 -6.66 0.45
N ILE A 245 17.72 -7.19 0.34
CA ILE A 245 18.24 -7.72 -0.93
C ILE A 245 17.40 -8.89 -1.43
N SER A 246 16.99 -9.78 -0.52
CA SER A 246 16.10 -10.90 -0.84
C SER A 246 14.76 -10.40 -1.37
N PHE A 247 14.15 -9.41 -0.73
CA PHE A 247 12.89 -8.82 -1.19
C PHE A 247 13.02 -8.15 -2.56
N LEU A 248 14.12 -7.43 -2.83
CA LEU A 248 14.42 -6.88 -4.15
C LEU A 248 14.51 -7.98 -5.22
N LYS A 249 15.18 -9.11 -4.92
CA LYS A 249 15.22 -10.31 -5.80
C LYS A 249 13.81 -10.83 -6.09
N GLU A 250 12.91 -10.82 -5.12
CA GLU A 250 11.51 -11.21 -5.31
C GLU A 250 10.75 -10.22 -6.21
N VAL A 251 10.88 -8.91 -5.97
CA VAL A 251 10.25 -7.85 -6.79
C VAL A 251 10.68 -7.90 -8.26
N MET A 252 11.94 -8.22 -8.52
CA MET A 252 12.44 -8.38 -9.89
C MET A 252 11.80 -9.58 -10.61
N LYS A 253 11.64 -10.71 -9.91
CA LYS A 253 11.05 -11.95 -10.47
C LYS A 253 9.52 -11.91 -10.54
N ALA A 254 8.90 -11.08 -9.71
CA ALA A 254 7.46 -11.01 -9.54
C ALA A 254 6.76 -10.60 -10.84
N LYS A 255 5.56 -11.15 -11.07
CA LYS A 255 4.75 -10.96 -12.28
C LYS A 255 3.78 -9.81 -12.11
N GLU A 256 3.59 -9.02 -13.16
CA GLU A 256 2.59 -7.96 -13.16
C GLU A 256 1.16 -8.52 -13.19
N MET A 257 0.27 -7.84 -12.48
CA MET A 257 -1.14 -8.17 -12.36
C MET A 257 -1.96 -6.88 -12.38
N LYS A 258 -3.02 -6.86 -13.18
CA LYS A 258 -4.02 -5.79 -13.11
C LYS A 258 -4.93 -6.04 -11.94
N ILE A 259 -5.27 -4.97 -11.22
CA ILE A 259 -6.19 -5.04 -10.10
C ILE A 259 -7.39 -4.14 -10.33
N ASP A 260 -8.49 -4.53 -9.69
CA ASP A 260 -9.67 -3.69 -9.59
C ASP A 260 -9.60 -2.83 -8.33
N ASN A 261 -10.22 -1.66 -8.39
CA ASN A 261 -10.55 -0.87 -7.22
C ASN A 261 -12.06 -0.61 -7.19
N TRP A 262 -12.59 -0.47 -5.99
CA TRP A 262 -13.93 0.05 -5.82
C TRP A 262 -13.85 1.56 -5.67
N HIS A 263 -14.75 2.24 -6.35
CA HIS A 263 -14.93 3.68 -6.21
C HIS A 263 -16.17 3.96 -5.38
N ILE A 264 -16.01 4.68 -4.27
CA ILE A 264 -17.09 5.04 -3.37
C ILE A 264 -17.47 6.50 -3.53
N LEU A 265 -18.78 6.75 -3.53
CA LEU A 265 -19.39 8.06 -3.37
C LEU A 265 -20.24 8.02 -2.10
N MET A 266 -19.85 8.78 -1.09
CA MET A 266 -20.52 8.81 0.21
C MET A 266 -21.10 10.21 0.43
N ARG A 267 -22.41 10.30 0.69
CA ARG A 267 -23.06 11.58 1.01
C ARG A 267 -23.54 11.55 2.45
N MET A 268 -23.01 12.47 3.25
CA MET A 268 -23.31 12.54 4.68
C MET A 268 -23.99 13.86 5.01
N LYS A 269 -25.02 13.83 5.86
CA LYS A 269 -25.70 15.03 6.31
C LYS A 269 -24.72 15.89 7.12
N THR A 270 -24.62 17.17 6.78
CA THR A 270 -23.81 18.14 7.53
C THR A 270 -24.49 18.38 8.89
N PRO A 271 -23.82 18.17 10.03
CA PRO A 271 -24.38 18.43 11.35
C PRO A 271 -24.79 19.91 11.47
N LYS A 272 -25.99 20.18 12.02
CA LYS A 272 -26.50 21.55 12.22
C LYS A 272 -26.15 22.14 13.60
N ASP A 273 -25.97 21.31 14.62
CA ASP A 273 -25.49 21.64 15.98
C ASP A 273 -24.98 20.37 16.70
N GLY A 274 -23.97 20.48 17.57
CA GLY A 274 -23.43 19.40 18.41
C GLY A 274 -22.03 18.88 18.01
N SER A 275 -21.33 18.24 18.96
CA SER A 275 -19.97 17.68 18.81
C SER A 275 -19.93 16.39 17.97
N CYS A 276 -20.58 16.41 16.81
CA CYS A 276 -20.04 15.62 15.71
C CYS A 276 -18.89 16.46 15.20
N ASP A 277 -17.71 16.32 15.82
CA ASP A 277 -16.49 16.93 15.32
C ASP A 277 -16.53 16.77 13.81
N PRO A 278 -16.56 17.86 13.01
CA PRO A 278 -16.44 17.68 11.58
C PRO A 278 -15.20 16.83 11.44
N ILE A 279 -15.30 15.65 10.80
CA ILE A 279 -14.11 14.89 10.44
C ILE A 279 -13.29 15.92 9.69
N ALA A 280 -12.30 16.48 10.38
CA ALA A 280 -11.59 17.60 9.83
C ALA A 280 -11.04 17.05 8.51
N PRO A 281 -10.98 17.85 7.43
CA PRO A 281 -10.34 17.40 6.19
C PRO A 281 -8.97 16.72 6.45
N LEU A 282 -8.35 17.02 7.59
CA LEU A 282 -7.13 16.45 8.16
C LEU A 282 -7.18 14.95 8.56
N GLU A 283 -8.35 14.33 8.78
CA GLU A 283 -8.44 12.93 9.25
C GLU A 283 -9.04 11.94 8.23
N LEU A 284 -9.44 12.40 7.05
CA LEU A 284 -9.91 11.49 6.00
C LEU A 284 -8.79 10.53 5.58
N PRO A 285 -9.11 9.25 5.29
CA PRO A 285 -8.16 8.37 4.62
C PRO A 285 -7.63 9.05 3.35
N HIS A 286 -6.34 8.95 3.07
CA HIS A 286 -5.73 9.67 1.95
C HIS A 286 -6.32 9.35 0.57
N SER A 287 -7.01 8.22 0.43
CA SER A 287 -7.72 7.83 -0.80
C SER A 287 -9.16 8.34 -0.89
N LEU A 288 -9.61 9.18 0.06
CA LEU A 288 -10.95 9.74 0.16
C LEU A 288 -10.89 11.27 0.23
N HIS A 289 -11.63 11.94 -0.65
CA HIS A 289 -11.63 13.39 -0.79
C HIS A 289 -13.03 13.97 -0.61
N ALA A 290 -13.13 15.11 0.07
CA ALA A 290 -14.36 15.89 0.10
C ALA A 290 -14.58 16.61 -1.24
N VAL A 291 -15.79 16.52 -1.79
CA VAL A 291 -16.21 17.17 -3.03
C VAL A 291 -17.14 18.33 -2.68
N HIS A 292 -16.61 19.55 -2.75
CA HIS A 292 -17.36 20.76 -2.40
C HIS A 292 -18.20 21.31 -3.55
N ARG A 293 -17.95 20.89 -4.80
CA ARG A 293 -18.72 21.29 -5.98
C ARG A 293 -19.29 20.05 -6.67
N VAL A 294 -20.55 19.76 -6.38
CA VAL A 294 -21.32 18.74 -7.09
C VAL A 294 -22.07 19.43 -8.24
N SER A 295 -22.18 18.77 -9.40
CA SER A 295 -22.91 19.32 -10.55
C SER A 295 -24.35 19.66 -10.16
N SER A 296 -24.88 20.78 -10.65
CA SER A 296 -26.30 21.12 -10.49
C SER A 296 -27.25 20.12 -11.16
N SER A 297 -26.72 19.30 -12.08
CA SER A 297 -27.43 18.21 -12.76
C SER A 297 -27.39 16.87 -12.03
N ASP A 298 -26.75 16.77 -10.86
CA ASP A 298 -26.73 15.54 -10.06
C ASP A 298 -28.02 15.43 -9.25
N GLU A 299 -28.94 14.57 -9.71
CA GLU A 299 -30.24 14.33 -9.08
C GLU A 299 -30.17 13.89 -7.61
N PHE A 300 -29.00 13.40 -7.18
CA PHE A 300 -28.79 12.96 -5.80
C PHE A 300 -28.02 13.98 -4.95
N ASN A 301 -27.73 15.18 -5.47
CA ASN A 301 -27.19 16.29 -4.69
C ASN A 301 -28.28 16.83 -3.76
N MET A 302 -28.05 16.76 -2.45
CA MET A 302 -29.01 17.19 -1.43
C MET A 302 -28.44 18.36 -0.65
N GLU A 303 -29.26 19.41 -0.47
CA GLU A 303 -28.88 20.56 0.34
C GLU A 303 -28.61 20.13 1.79
N GLY A 304 -27.53 20.65 2.39
CA GLY A 304 -27.10 20.28 3.74
C GLY A 304 -26.39 18.91 3.83
N TYR A 305 -25.89 18.37 2.73
CA TYR A 305 -25.03 17.18 2.71
C TYR A 305 -23.63 17.50 2.17
N THR A 306 -22.63 16.82 2.72
CA THR A 306 -21.25 16.81 2.20
C THR A 306 -21.02 15.51 1.41
N THR A 307 -20.45 15.63 0.22
CA THR A 307 -20.10 14.48 -0.62
C THR A 307 -18.63 14.15 -0.48
N PHE A 308 -18.31 12.88 -0.26
CA PHE A 308 -16.97 12.32 -0.24
C PHE A 308 -16.82 11.31 -1.38
N ARG A 309 -15.65 11.29 -2.00
CA ARG A 309 -15.35 10.46 -3.16
C ARG A 309 -13.97 9.84 -3.00
N GLY A 310 -13.84 8.54 -3.26
CA GLY A 310 -12.56 7.87 -3.04
C GLY A 310 -12.47 6.45 -3.58
N GLY A 311 -11.28 5.86 -3.47
CA GLY A 311 -11.00 4.48 -3.87
C GLY A 311 -10.65 3.59 -2.68
N PHE A 312 -11.02 2.31 -2.76
CA PHE A 312 -10.53 1.27 -1.85
C PHE A 312 -10.20 -0.03 -2.60
N TRP A 313 -9.28 -0.81 -2.02
CA TRP A 313 -8.65 -1.98 -2.65
C TRP A 313 -8.84 -3.30 -1.88
N ASN A 314 -9.44 -3.25 -0.69
CA ASN A 314 -9.59 -4.42 0.17
C ASN A 314 -11.05 -4.64 0.53
N TYR A 315 -11.57 -3.80 1.42
CA TYR A 315 -12.98 -3.80 1.76
C TYR A 315 -13.45 -2.41 2.22
N PHE A 316 -14.77 -2.24 2.21
CA PHE A 316 -15.49 -1.14 2.82
C PHE A 316 -16.57 -1.74 3.72
N SER A 317 -16.60 -1.35 5.00
CA SER A 317 -17.59 -1.82 5.96
C SER A 317 -18.37 -0.68 6.60
N LEU A 318 -19.62 -0.97 6.96
CA LEU A 318 -20.52 -0.13 7.75
C LEU A 318 -21.14 -1.01 8.83
N GLY A 319 -21.17 -0.53 10.06
CA GLY A 319 -21.74 -1.28 11.18
C GLY A 319 -20.71 -1.74 12.19
N MET A 320 -20.93 -2.94 12.74
CA MET A 320 -20.12 -3.50 13.81
C MET A 320 -18.64 -3.64 13.44
N ASP A 321 -18.32 -4.08 12.23
CA ASP A 321 -16.91 -4.23 11.81
C ASP A 321 -16.19 -2.87 11.76
N ALA A 322 -16.89 -1.85 11.24
CA ALA A 322 -16.39 -0.48 11.20
C ALA A 322 -16.24 0.11 12.62
N GLN A 323 -17.16 -0.21 13.54
CA GLN A 323 -17.10 0.25 14.93
C GLN A 323 -15.90 -0.34 15.69
N VAL A 324 -15.65 -1.64 15.53
CA VAL A 324 -14.48 -2.32 16.13
C VAL A 324 -13.19 -1.74 15.56
N SER A 325 -13.14 -1.56 14.24
CA SER A 325 -12.00 -0.94 13.54
C SER A 325 -11.74 0.49 14.03
N TYR A 326 -12.80 1.29 14.21
CA TYR A 326 -12.70 2.66 14.72
C TYR A 326 -12.20 2.69 16.17
N ALA A 327 -12.73 1.83 17.05
CA ALA A 327 -12.30 1.77 18.44
C ALA A 327 -10.84 1.35 18.56
N PHE A 328 -10.41 0.33 17.80
CA PHE A 328 -9.02 -0.08 17.74
C PHE A 328 -8.11 1.05 17.24
N HIS A 329 -8.52 1.74 16.18
CA HIS A 329 -7.76 2.86 15.63
C HIS A 329 -7.62 4.02 16.63
N SER A 330 -8.71 4.36 17.33
CA SER A 330 -8.76 5.42 18.34
C SER A 330 -7.85 5.09 19.53
N GLU A 331 -7.93 3.87 20.07
CA GLU A 331 -7.05 3.40 21.15
C GLU A 331 -5.58 3.45 20.72
N ARG A 332 -5.28 3.07 19.47
CA ARG A 332 -3.92 3.15 18.91
C ARG A 332 -3.39 4.58 18.78
N LYS A 333 -4.26 5.54 18.45
CA LYS A 333 -3.90 6.96 18.41
C LYS A 333 -3.64 7.53 19.80
N LEU A 334 -4.45 7.14 20.78
CA LEU A 334 -4.34 7.61 22.17
C LEU A 334 -3.15 6.99 22.91
N HIS A 335 -2.83 5.73 22.64
CA HIS A 335 -1.82 4.95 23.36
C HIS A 335 -0.81 4.26 22.44
N PRO A 336 -0.10 4.99 21.56
CA PRO A 336 0.78 4.40 20.55
C PRO A 336 1.87 3.48 21.14
N GLU A 337 2.28 3.73 22.38
CA GLU A 337 3.26 2.91 23.13
C GLU A 337 2.82 1.46 23.33
N LYS A 338 1.50 1.20 23.40
CA LYS A 338 0.94 -0.15 23.56
C LYS A 338 0.91 -0.92 22.23
N PHE A 339 1.01 -0.24 21.10
CA PHE A 339 0.76 -0.83 19.77
C PHE A 339 2.02 -1.12 18.95
N LYS A 340 3.11 -1.51 19.60
CA LYS A 340 4.41 -1.76 18.94
C LYS A 340 4.52 -3.16 18.31
N ASN A 341 3.72 -4.12 18.78
CA ASN A 341 3.90 -5.54 18.45
C ASN A 341 2.68 -6.08 17.69
N GLN A 342 2.89 -6.65 16.50
CA GLN A 342 1.79 -7.16 15.66
C GLN A 342 0.88 -8.16 16.40
N LEU A 343 1.43 -9.12 17.15
CA LEU A 343 0.64 -10.10 17.90
C LEU A 343 -0.19 -9.45 19.02
N SER A 344 0.40 -8.50 19.76
CA SER A 344 -0.31 -7.78 20.83
C SER A 344 -1.44 -6.92 20.25
N ASN A 345 -1.19 -6.28 19.10
CA ASN A 345 -2.17 -5.49 18.39
C ASN A 345 -3.33 -6.37 17.90
N GLN A 346 -3.04 -7.55 17.35
CA GLN A 346 -4.06 -8.52 16.93
C GLN A 346 -4.89 -9.03 18.13
N SER A 347 -4.25 -9.29 19.27
CA SER A 347 -4.95 -9.67 20.51
C SER A 347 -5.87 -8.56 21.02
N THR A 348 -5.41 -7.30 20.98
CA THR A 348 -6.21 -6.13 21.36
C THR A 348 -7.41 -5.96 20.44
N TYR A 349 -7.22 -6.13 19.12
CA TYR A 349 -8.31 -6.10 18.14
C TYR A 349 -9.35 -7.20 18.42
N ALA A 350 -8.90 -8.43 18.67
CA ALA A 350 -9.78 -9.54 19.01
C ALA A 350 -10.57 -9.27 20.31
N LYS A 351 -9.91 -8.71 21.34
CA LYS A 351 -10.56 -8.31 22.59
C LYS A 351 -11.66 -7.27 22.34
N LEU A 352 -11.36 -6.24 21.54
CA LEU A 352 -12.35 -5.21 21.18
C LEU A 352 -13.53 -5.81 20.43
N GLY A 353 -13.28 -6.69 19.46
CA GLY A 353 -14.32 -7.42 18.74
C GLY A 353 -15.21 -8.25 19.67
N CYS A 354 -14.63 -8.94 20.66
CA CYS A 354 -15.40 -9.67 21.67
C CYS A 354 -16.24 -8.73 22.55
N THR A 355 -15.65 -7.64 23.05
CA THR A 355 -16.35 -6.70 23.95
C THR A 355 -17.44 -5.89 23.25
N GLN A 356 -17.30 -5.65 21.95
CA GLN A 356 -18.32 -4.96 21.16
C GLN A 356 -19.35 -5.91 20.55
N GLY A 357 -19.29 -7.21 20.86
CA GLY A 357 -20.40 -8.12 20.60
C GLY A 357 -20.27 -9.02 19.38
N TRP A 358 -19.10 -9.16 18.74
CA TRP A 358 -18.90 -10.19 17.68
C TRP A 358 -19.31 -11.60 18.19
N PHE A 359 -19.04 -11.89 19.46
CA PHE A 359 -19.37 -13.16 20.12
C PHE A 359 -20.50 -13.07 21.15
N CYS A 360 -21.04 -11.86 21.41
CA CYS A 360 -22.08 -11.60 22.41
C CYS A 360 -23.17 -10.65 21.87
N ALA A 361 -23.49 -10.75 20.57
CA ALA A 361 -24.42 -9.87 19.86
C ALA A 361 -25.84 -9.82 20.45
N SER A 362 -26.21 -10.81 21.27
CA SER A 362 -27.49 -10.87 21.97
C SER A 362 -27.55 -10.03 23.26
N VAL A 363 -26.40 -9.60 23.82
CA VAL A 363 -26.34 -8.94 25.14
C VAL A 363 -26.17 -7.43 25.04
N PHE A 364 -25.55 -6.93 23.96
CA PHE A 364 -25.23 -5.52 23.77
C PHE A 364 -25.87 -5.01 22.46
N GLN A 365 -27.20 -5.01 22.40
CA GLN A 365 -27.92 -4.47 21.24
C GLN A 365 -28.03 -2.94 21.37
N SER A 366 -27.46 -2.23 20.40
CA SER A 366 -27.96 -0.88 20.07
C SER A 366 -29.00 -1.05 18.97
N ASP A 367 -30.18 -0.44 19.14
CA ASP A 367 -31.36 -0.58 18.26
C ASP A 367 -31.16 -0.01 16.84
N SER A 368 -30.00 0.58 16.53
CA SER A 368 -29.76 1.24 15.25
C SER A 368 -29.38 0.22 14.16
N ARG A 369 -30.39 -0.21 13.40
CA ARG A 369 -30.23 -1.07 12.22
C ARG A 369 -29.54 -0.29 11.11
N ILE A 370 -28.48 -0.83 10.48
CA ILE A 370 -27.76 -0.13 9.39
C ILE A 370 -28.72 0.30 8.26
N ALA A 371 -29.71 -0.54 7.97
CA ALA A 371 -30.72 -0.26 6.95
C ALA A 371 -31.52 1.04 7.20
N SER A 372 -31.60 1.52 8.46
CA SER A 372 -32.21 2.82 8.78
C SER A 372 -31.19 3.97 8.78
N LEU A 373 -29.89 3.68 8.78
CA LEU A 373 -28.81 4.66 8.85
C LEU A 373 -28.21 5.00 7.47
N ALA A 374 -28.19 4.05 6.55
CA ALA A 374 -27.53 4.20 5.27
C ALA A 374 -28.35 3.61 4.11
N LYS A 375 -28.46 4.38 3.03
CA LYS A 375 -28.91 3.89 1.73
C LYS A 375 -27.69 3.56 0.88
N VAL A 376 -27.54 2.30 0.50
CA VAL A 376 -26.42 1.84 -0.32
C VAL A 376 -26.91 1.56 -1.74
N LYS A 377 -26.16 2.07 -2.73
CA LYS A 377 -26.41 1.83 -4.16
C LYS A 377 -25.15 1.27 -4.80
N VAL A 378 -25.32 0.45 -5.84
CA VAL A 378 -24.21 -0.04 -6.69
C VAL A 378 -24.44 0.40 -8.13
N MET A 379 -23.40 0.88 -8.80
CA MET A 379 -23.47 1.21 -10.22
C MET A 379 -23.18 -0.04 -11.06
N LYS A 380 -24.11 -0.42 -11.94
CA LYS A 380 -23.91 -1.49 -12.92
C LYS A 380 -23.08 -1.00 -14.10
N ARG A 381 -22.56 -1.93 -14.91
CA ARG A 381 -21.73 -1.64 -16.11
C ARG A 381 -22.37 -0.65 -17.10
N LEU A 382 -23.70 -0.58 -17.14
CA LEU A 382 -24.45 0.34 -18.00
C LEU A 382 -24.60 1.76 -17.43
N GLY A 383 -24.00 2.06 -16.28
CA GLY A 383 -24.08 3.37 -15.63
C GLY A 383 -25.33 3.59 -14.77
N HIS A 384 -26.22 2.57 -14.67
CA HIS A 384 -27.41 2.63 -13.84
C HIS A 384 -27.09 2.31 -12.38
N TRP A 385 -27.60 3.14 -11.47
CA TRP A 385 -27.53 2.91 -10.02
C TRP A 385 -28.69 2.04 -9.56
N GLU A 386 -28.38 0.93 -8.91
CA GLU A 386 -29.37 0.05 -8.27
C GLU A 386 -29.27 0.16 -6.75
N ASP A 387 -30.44 0.21 -6.09
CA ASP A 387 -30.52 0.15 -4.63
C ASP A 387 -30.14 -1.26 -4.16
N LEU A 388 -29.26 -1.34 -3.16
CA LEU A 388 -28.94 -2.58 -2.49
C LEU A 388 -29.77 -2.71 -1.22
N THR A 389 -30.60 -3.75 -1.17
CA THR A 389 -31.33 -4.11 0.03
C THR A 389 -30.36 -4.62 1.09
N ILE A 390 -30.08 -3.79 2.08
CA ILE A 390 -29.34 -4.20 3.27
C ILE A 390 -30.31 -5.01 4.12
N SER A 391 -29.98 -6.29 4.36
CA SER A 391 -30.76 -7.12 5.29
C SER A 391 -30.77 -6.47 6.68
N ASN A 392 -31.69 -6.87 7.56
CA ASN A 392 -31.78 -6.34 8.93
C ASN A 392 -30.57 -6.71 9.84
N GLY A 393 -29.42 -7.05 9.25
CA GLY A 393 -28.18 -7.34 9.95
C GLY A 393 -27.49 -6.09 10.52
N GLN A 394 -26.55 -6.35 11.42
CA GLN A 394 -25.78 -5.34 12.16
C GLN A 394 -24.47 -4.95 11.46
N ASP A 395 -24.17 -5.53 10.30
CA ASP A 395 -22.95 -5.26 9.56
C ASP A 395 -23.18 -5.35 8.04
N PHE A 396 -22.48 -4.51 7.29
CA PHE A 396 -22.47 -4.49 5.84
C PHE A 396 -21.03 -4.34 5.35
N CYS A 397 -20.55 -5.27 4.52
CA CYS A 397 -19.17 -5.28 4.03
C CYS A 397 -19.11 -5.58 2.53
N PHE A 398 -18.41 -4.72 1.78
CA PHE A 398 -18.01 -4.96 0.40
C PHE A 398 -16.52 -5.32 0.35
N SER A 399 -16.16 -6.40 -0.35
CA SER A 399 -14.76 -6.80 -0.52
C SER A 399 -14.35 -6.85 -2.00
N CYS A 400 -13.09 -6.50 -2.28
CA CYS A 400 -12.41 -6.68 -3.57
C CYS A 400 -12.05 -8.15 -3.87
N ASN A 401 -12.17 -9.08 -2.92
CA ASN A 401 -11.62 -10.44 -3.03
C ASN A 401 -12.45 -11.41 -3.89
N ARG A 402 -12.75 -11.02 -5.13
CA ARG A 402 -13.09 -11.97 -6.20
C ARG A 402 -12.16 -11.70 -7.37
N PHE A 403 -11.00 -12.37 -7.36
CA PHE A 403 -10.30 -12.66 -8.60
C PHE A 403 -11.28 -13.47 -9.46
N PRO A 404 -11.52 -13.11 -10.73
CA PRO A 404 -12.16 -14.03 -11.64
C PRO A 404 -11.26 -15.27 -11.71
N SER A 405 -11.79 -16.39 -11.20
CA SER A 405 -11.32 -17.71 -11.61
C SER A 405 -11.66 -17.83 -13.09
N ASP A 406 -10.64 -17.74 -13.94
CA ASP A 406 -10.74 -18.16 -15.35
C ASP A 406 -11.18 -19.63 -15.44
#